data_AF-A0A7S3P047-F1
#
_entry.id   AF-A0A7S3P047-F1
#
_cell.length_a   1.000
_cell.length_b   1.000
_cell.length_c   1.000
_cell.angle_alpha   90.00
_cell.angle_beta   90.00
_cell.angle_gamma   90.00
#
_symmetry.space_group_name_H-M   'P 1'
#
loop_
_entity.id
_entity.type
_entity.pdbx_description
1 polymer ?
#
loop_
_entity_poly.entity_id
_entity_poly.type
_entity_poly.pdbx_seq_one_letter_code
_entity_poly.pdbx_strand_id
1 'polypeptide(L)'
;AQFCKEKNILLTAYSAFGSGGEPKLLDDPKINEIAKKYGKKASQVILAWLVQRGISVIPKSSNEERIKENLDVDFTLSEEDMHTLSHIGTNHRFLEPMGEFGFNPFIEQGQEGFVKLC
;
A
#
# COMPACT_ATOMS: atom_id res chain seq x y z
N ALA A 1 -11.28 0.31 -0.93
CA ALA A 1 -11.53 -0.67 -2.00
C ALA A 1 -13.00 -1.10 -2.16
N GLN A 2 -13.85 -1.02 -1.11
CA GLN A 2 -15.23 -1.53 -1.16
C GLN A 2 -16.07 -0.96 -2.32
N PHE A 3 -16.08 0.37 -2.49
CA PHE A 3 -16.82 1.02 -3.59
C PHE A 3 -16.43 0.48 -4.96
N CYS A 4 -15.13 0.39 -5.26
CA CYS A 4 -14.65 -0.16 -6.52
C CYS A 4 -15.11 -1.62 -6.72
N LYS A 5 -15.02 -2.44 -5.68
CA LYS A 5 -15.44 -3.85 -5.71
C LYS A 5 -16.93 -4.00 -6.02
N GLU A 6 -17.79 -3.21 -5.37
CA GLU A 6 -19.25 -3.22 -5.61
C GLU A 6 -19.63 -2.76 -7.02
N LYS A 7 -18.79 -1.93 -7.64
CA LYS A 7 -18.98 -1.42 -9.00
C LYS A 7 -18.26 -2.25 -10.07
N ASN A 8 -17.69 -3.40 -9.69
CA ASN A 8 -16.89 -4.24 -10.59
C ASN A 8 -15.72 -3.47 -11.25
N ILE A 9 -15.08 -2.59 -10.48
CA ILE A 9 -13.89 -1.84 -10.87
C ILE A 9 -12.70 -2.42 -10.12
N LEU A 10 -11.69 -2.89 -10.84
CA LEU A 10 -10.46 -3.38 -10.23
C LEU A 10 -9.60 -2.19 -9.77
N LEU A 11 -9.33 -2.12 -8.47
CA LEU A 11 -8.44 -1.12 -7.91
C LEU A 11 -6.98 -1.53 -8.16
N THR A 12 -6.17 -0.59 -8.66
CA THR A 12 -4.71 -0.77 -8.81
C THR A 12 -3.97 0.20 -7.89
N ALA A 13 -3.16 -0.31 -6.99
CA ALA A 13 -2.32 0.47 -6.09
C ALA A 13 -1.04 0.91 -6.80
N TYR A 14 -0.87 2.23 -6.92
CA TYR A 14 0.39 2.87 -7.31
C TYR A 14 1.17 3.30 -6.07
N SER A 15 2.47 3.53 -6.21
CA SER A 15 3.35 3.97 -5.10
C SER A 15 3.25 3.09 -3.84
N ALA A 16 3.13 1.77 -4.02
CA ALA A 16 2.93 0.80 -2.94
C ALA A 16 4.00 0.87 -1.82
N PHE A 17 5.18 1.42 -2.11
CA PHE A 17 6.27 1.59 -1.13
C PHE A 17 6.45 3.05 -0.67
N GLY A 18 5.45 3.92 -0.87
CA GLY A 18 5.50 5.33 -0.48
C GLY A 18 6.41 6.21 -1.36
N SER A 19 6.69 5.80 -2.59
CA SER A 19 7.56 6.54 -3.54
C SER A 19 8.98 6.83 -3.03
N GLY A 20 9.45 6.18 -1.97
CA GLY A 20 10.72 6.50 -1.32
C GLY A 20 10.72 7.84 -0.56
N GLY A 21 9.54 8.42 -0.32
CA GLY A 21 9.37 9.62 0.48
C GLY A 21 9.37 9.33 1.99
N GLU A 22 9.26 10.40 2.78
CA GLU A 22 9.08 10.32 4.22
C GLU A 22 7.58 10.42 4.58
N PRO A 23 7.08 9.61 5.54
CA PRO A 23 7.82 8.61 6.31
C PRO A 23 8.18 7.37 5.49
N LYS A 24 9.35 6.79 5.76
CA LYS A 24 9.80 5.53 5.13
C LYS A 24 8.94 4.34 5.55
N LEU A 25 7.96 4.02 4.71
CA LEU A 25 7.04 2.90 4.94
C LEU A 25 7.76 1.55 5.14
N LEU A 26 8.83 1.30 4.38
CA LEU A 26 9.59 0.04 4.49
C LEU A 26 10.36 -0.10 5.82
N ASP A 27 10.57 1.00 6.54
CA ASP A 27 11.28 1.01 7.82
C ASP A 27 10.31 0.91 9.01
N ASP A 28 8.99 0.80 8.76
CA ASP A 28 8.00 0.65 9.84
C ASP A 28 8.29 -0.62 10.67
N PRO A 29 8.42 -0.50 12.02
CA PRO A 29 8.81 -1.62 12.87
C PRO A 29 7.78 -2.75 12.85
N LYS A 30 6.49 -2.47 12.71
CA LYS A 30 5.44 -3.50 12.67
C LYS A 30 5.50 -4.28 11.36
N ILE A 31 5.77 -3.60 10.24
CA ILE A 31 5.96 -4.27 8.94
C ILE A 31 7.19 -5.19 9.01
N ASN A 32 8.28 -4.71 9.60
CA ASN A 32 9.51 -5.51 9.74
C ASN A 32 9.35 -6.71 10.68
N GLU A 33 8.55 -6.58 11.75
CA GLU A 33 8.21 -7.69 12.64
C GLU A 33 7.41 -8.77 11.90
N ILE A 34 6.39 -8.37 11.15
CA ILE A 34 5.61 -9.30 10.30
C ILE A 34 6.52 -9.93 9.24
N ALA A 35 7.38 -9.15 8.59
CA ALA A 35 8.32 -9.66 7.59
C ALA A 35 9.22 -10.75 8.17
N LYS A 36 9.73 -10.56 9.39
CA LYS A 36 10.51 -11.57 10.11
C LYS A 36 9.72 -12.84 10.40
N LYS A 37 8.44 -12.71 10.82
CA LYS A 37 7.54 -13.85 11.07
C LYS A 37 7.38 -14.77 9.85
N TYR A 38 7.35 -14.18 8.65
CA TYR A 38 7.18 -14.91 7.39
C TYR A 38 8.50 -15.27 6.69
N GLY A 39 9.65 -14.83 7.21
CA GLY A 39 10.94 -14.99 6.52
C GLY A 39 11.00 -14.23 5.19
N LYS A 40 10.31 -13.09 5.11
CA LYS A 40 10.16 -12.25 3.92
C LYS A 40 10.72 -10.85 4.17
N LYS A 41 10.80 -10.04 3.13
CA LYS A 41 11.11 -8.61 3.23
C LYS A 41 9.87 -7.77 3.48
N ALA A 42 10.03 -6.58 4.07
CA ALA A 42 8.95 -5.61 4.26
C ALA A 42 8.21 -5.29 2.95
N SER A 43 8.93 -5.16 1.83
CA SER A 43 8.34 -4.98 0.51
C SER A 43 7.38 -6.11 0.13
N GLN A 44 7.79 -7.36 0.34
CA GLN A 44 6.98 -8.54 0.03
C GLN A 44 5.72 -8.59 0.90
N VAL A 45 5.82 -8.25 2.19
CA VAL A 45 4.66 -8.17 3.09
C VAL A 45 3.63 -7.14 2.61
N ILE A 46 4.09 -5.94 2.22
CA ILE A 46 3.20 -4.90 1.70
C ILE A 46 2.50 -5.36 0.41
N LEU A 47 3.23 -5.98 -0.50
CA LEU A 47 2.68 -6.48 -1.76
C LEU A 47 1.68 -7.63 -1.53
N ALA A 48 2.03 -8.62 -0.71
CA ALA A 48 1.14 -9.73 -0.37
C ALA A 48 -0.14 -9.22 0.30
N TRP A 49 -0.04 -8.22 1.18
CA TRP A 49 -1.19 -7.58 1.81
C TRP A 49 -2.15 -6.93 0.81
N LEU A 50 -1.62 -6.21 -0.19
CA LEU A 50 -2.43 -5.61 -1.25
C LEU A 50 -3.11 -6.70 -2.11
N VAL A 51 -2.36 -7.71 -2.54
CA VAL A 51 -2.86 -8.80 -3.37
C VAL A 51 -3.94 -9.60 -2.65
N GLN A 52 -3.75 -9.92 -1.37
CA GLN A 52 -4.72 -10.67 -0.54
C GLN A 52 -6.02 -9.86 -0.32
N ARG A 53 -5.99 -8.53 -0.44
CA ARG A 53 -7.19 -7.66 -0.44
C ARG A 53 -7.91 -7.62 -1.81
N GLY A 54 -7.39 -8.30 -2.82
CA GLY A 54 -7.89 -8.26 -4.19
C GLY A 54 -7.53 -6.96 -4.93
N ILE A 55 -6.43 -6.32 -4.53
CA ILE A 55 -5.93 -5.08 -5.14
C ILE A 55 -4.76 -5.43 -6.07
N SER A 56 -4.84 -4.99 -7.32
CA SER A 56 -3.70 -5.09 -8.25
C SER A 56 -2.60 -4.12 -7.83
N VAL A 57 -1.32 -4.45 -8.05
CA VAL A 57 -0.19 -3.61 -7.61
C VAL A 57 0.88 -3.51 -8.68
N ILE A 58 1.48 -2.32 -8.82
CA ILE A 58 2.50 -2.01 -9.83
C ILE A 58 3.82 -1.52 -9.18
N PRO A 59 4.58 -2.41 -8.52
CA PRO A 59 5.80 -2.01 -7.81
C PRO A 59 6.93 -1.69 -8.79
N LYS A 60 7.41 -0.44 -8.78
CA LYS A 60 8.54 -0.01 -9.61
C LYS A 60 9.87 -0.50 -9.04
N SER A 61 10.70 -1.12 -9.88
CA SER A 61 12.12 -1.38 -9.61
C SER A 61 12.92 -1.36 -10.90
N SER A 62 14.18 -0.94 -10.81
CA SER A 62 15.20 -1.10 -11.87
C SER A 62 16.34 -2.04 -11.43
N ASN A 63 16.23 -2.62 -10.23
CA ASN A 63 17.17 -3.59 -9.69
C ASN A 63 16.57 -5.00 -9.85
N GLU A 64 17.33 -5.90 -10.47
CA GLU A 64 16.89 -7.25 -10.84
C GLU A 64 16.50 -8.11 -9.63
N GLU A 65 17.28 -8.08 -8.56
CA GLU A 65 17.00 -8.83 -7.34
C GLU A 65 15.66 -8.38 -6.72
N ARG A 66 15.45 -7.07 -6.63
CA ARG A 66 14.18 -6.50 -6.14
C ARG A 66 12.99 -6.83 -7.05
N ILE A 67 13.21 -6.95 -8.37
CA ILE A 67 12.15 -7.39 -9.30
C ILE A 67 11.74 -8.83 -8.98
N LYS A 68 12.71 -9.73 -8.79
CA LYS A 68 12.45 -11.12 -8.39
C LYS A 68 11.73 -11.19 -7.04
N GLU A 69 12.19 -10.41 -6.06
CA GLU A 69 11.56 -10.32 -4.73
C GLU A 69 10.12 -9.82 -4.80
N ASN A 70 9.84 -8.79 -5.62
CA ASN A 70 8.50 -8.25 -5.79
C ASN A 70 7.51 -9.24 -6.44
N LEU A 71 8.00 -10.29 -7.10
CA LEU A 71 7.19 -11.37 -7.66
C LEU A 71 6.99 -12.52 -6.66
N ASP A 72 7.90 -12.70 -5.71
CA ASP A 72 7.83 -13.73 -4.66
C ASP A 72 6.92 -13.29 -3.50
N VAL A 73 5.64 -13.09 -3.80
CA VAL A 73 4.62 -12.59 -2.86
C VAL A 73 3.44 -13.55 -2.68
N ASP A 74 3.55 -14.76 -3.23
CA ASP A 74 2.53 -15.81 -3.12
C ASP A 74 2.63 -16.52 -1.76
N PHE A 75 2.23 -15.81 -0.71
CA PHE A 75 2.09 -16.34 0.64
C PHE A 75 0.89 -15.69 1.34
N THR A 76 0.36 -16.38 2.34
CA THR A 76 -0.85 -15.94 3.04
C THR A 76 -0.51 -15.29 4.37
N LEU A 77 -0.91 -14.03 4.53
CA LEU A 77 -0.88 -13.33 5.80
C LEU A 77 -2.07 -13.78 6.66
N SER A 78 -1.84 -13.93 7.98
CA SER A 78 -2.92 -14.26 8.91
C SER A 78 -3.92 -13.12 9.01
N GLU A 79 -5.14 -13.40 9.48
CA GLU A 79 -6.14 -12.35 9.72
C GLU A 79 -5.63 -11.28 10.70
N GLU A 80 -4.86 -11.68 11.71
CA GLU A 80 -4.23 -10.78 12.68
C GLU A 80 -3.20 -9.84 12.03
N ASP A 81 -2.35 -10.37 11.15
CA ASP A 81 -1.34 -9.57 10.45
C ASP A 81 -2.01 -8.64 9.43
N MET A 82 -3.02 -9.14 8.70
CA MET A 82 -3.85 -8.32 7.80
C MET A 82 -4.53 -7.18 8.55
N HIS A 83 -5.05 -7.45 9.75
CA HIS A 83 -5.63 -6.45 10.63
C HIS A 83 -4.57 -5.43 11.07
N THR A 84 -3.41 -5.89 11.52
CA THR A 84 -2.31 -5.02 11.95
C THR A 84 -1.87 -4.08 10.84
N LEU A 85 -1.59 -4.61 9.64
CA LEU A 85 -1.18 -3.84 8.45
C LEU A 85 -2.23 -2.80 8.04
N SER A 86 -3.52 -3.11 8.22
CA SER A 86 -4.62 -2.16 7.94
C SER A 86 -4.66 -0.95 8.89
N HIS A 87 -3.91 -1.00 9.99
CA HIS A 87 -3.81 0.05 11.01
C HIS A 87 -2.38 0.62 11.13
N ILE A 88 -1.53 0.36 10.15
CA ILE A 88 -0.20 1.00 10.04
C ILE A 88 -0.35 2.32 9.29
N GLY A 89 0.19 3.39 9.88
CA GLY A 89 0.28 4.70 9.25
C GLY A 89 -0.91 5.64 9.50
N THR A 90 -0.68 6.91 9.19
CA THR A 90 -1.70 7.96 9.07
C THR A 90 -2.03 8.19 7.59
N ASN A 91 -3.06 8.99 7.30
CA ASN A 91 -3.48 9.30 5.93
C ASN A 91 -2.50 10.20 5.18
N HIS A 92 -1.34 9.66 4.88
CA HIS A 92 -0.28 10.36 4.18
C HIS A 92 -0.33 10.02 2.69
N ARG A 93 -0.40 11.04 1.85
CA ARG A 93 -0.28 10.91 0.40
C ARG A 93 1.06 11.52 0.00
N PHE A 94 1.90 10.70 -0.63
CA PHE A 94 3.22 11.13 -1.10
C PHE A 94 3.18 11.99 -2.37
N LEU A 95 2.01 12.06 -3.03
CA LEU A 95 1.80 12.85 -4.23
C LEU A 95 0.67 13.84 -3.99
N GLU A 96 0.95 15.14 -4.21
CA GLU A 96 -0.02 16.21 -4.16
C GLU A 96 -0.29 16.77 -5.57
N PRO A 97 -1.41 16.39 -6.20
CA PRO A 97 -1.73 16.74 -7.59
C PRO A 97 -2.10 18.21 -7.80
N MET A 98 -2.25 19.01 -6.74
CA MET A 98 -2.76 20.39 -6.83
C MET A 98 -1.94 21.27 -7.78
N GLY A 99 -0.61 21.12 -7.74
CA GLY A 99 0.30 21.88 -8.61
C GLY A 99 0.28 21.45 -10.09
N GLU A 100 -0.12 20.21 -10.38
CA GLU A 100 -0.12 19.66 -11.74
C GLU A 100 -1.48 19.81 -12.43
N PHE A 101 -2.57 19.54 -11.70
CA PHE A 101 -3.90 19.44 -12.28
C PHE A 101 -4.76 20.69 -12.04
N GLY A 102 -4.31 21.63 -11.22
CA GLY A 102 -5.08 22.82 -10.85
C GLY A 102 -6.32 22.53 -9.99
N PHE A 103 -6.52 21.28 -9.56
CA PHE A 103 -7.52 20.87 -8.58
C PHE A 103 -6.98 19.72 -7.71
N ASN A 104 -7.54 19.56 -6.50
CA ASN A 104 -7.18 18.47 -5.59
C ASN A 104 -8.30 17.42 -5.53
N PRO A 105 -8.16 16.25 -6.19
CA PRO A 105 -9.15 15.16 -6.15
C PRO A 105 -9.28 14.49 -4.78
N PHE A 106 -8.41 14.81 -3.82
CA PHE A 106 -8.43 14.22 -2.48
C PHE A 106 -9.28 15.01 -1.49
N ILE A 107 -9.78 16.18 -1.88
CA ILE A 107 -10.74 16.95 -1.10
C ILE A 107 -12.12 16.61 -1.67
N GLU A 108 -12.87 15.77 -0.96
CA GLU A 108 -14.29 15.59 -1.29
C GLU A 108 -15.08 16.85 -0.89
N GLN A 109 -15.99 17.31 -1.74
CA GLN A 109 -16.87 18.43 -1.39
C GLN A 109 -17.73 18.03 -0.19
N GLY A 110 -17.46 18.63 0.98
CA GLY A 110 -18.36 18.60 2.14
C GLY A 110 -18.04 17.59 3.26
N GLN A 111 -16.87 16.96 3.32
CA GLN A 111 -16.46 16.16 4.49
C GLN A 111 -15.12 16.63 5.07
N GLU A 112 -15.16 17.23 6.25
CA GLU A 112 -14.00 17.38 7.14
C GLU A 112 -13.78 16.08 7.91
N GLY A 113 -12.61 15.48 7.73
CA GLY A 113 -12.09 14.44 8.62
C GLY A 113 -12.51 13.00 8.27
N PHE A 114 -11.60 12.09 8.58
CA PHE A 114 -11.60 10.64 8.31
C PHE A 114 -11.21 10.24 6.89
N VAL A 115 -9.89 10.13 6.69
CA VAL A 115 -9.34 9.41 5.54
C VAL A 115 -8.91 8.00 5.99
N LYS A 116 -9.13 7.02 5.12
CA LYS A 116 -8.68 5.61 5.15
C LYS A 116 -7.25 5.45 4.63
N LEU A 117 -6.36 4.62 5.20
CA LEU A 117 -5.25 4.09 4.40
C LEU A 117 -5.85 3.35 3.18
N CYS A 118 -5.46 3.75 1.98
CA CYS A 118 -5.88 3.11 0.73
C CYS A 118 -4.99 1.90 0.46
#